data_AF-A0A3D8R9P3-F1
#
_entry.id   AF-A0A3D8R9P3-F1
#
_cell.length_a   1.000
_cell.length_b   1.000
_cell.length_c   1.000
_cell.angle_alpha   90.00
_cell.angle_beta   90.00
_cell.angle_gamma   90.00
#
_symmetry.space_group_name_H-M   'P 1'
#
loop_
_entity.id
_entity.type
_entity.pdbx_description
1 polymer ?
#
loop_
_entity_poly.entity_id
_entity_poly.type
_entity_poly.pdbx_seq_one_letter_code
_entity_poly.pdbx_strand_id
1 'polypeptide(L)'
;MGSHRSYSHHFWDPLRKLFPKRGSPLSRTTTTSRSQSSWCGLDSSAIGEHADGFYKYSQEVLEQEQREQFRLRSSNSTAGSYASALMGPSDRPPLPYTVSSPDWNIFSTYVKSLDEIDDGSACEWLGSVLSVWSRVYAVSKIVVMAFMHYGVELDDTPDGILAHIKHAEELVVCNSVVDLVDNTESLYYALYARLIMEIAAADLCASFALEFRRPAASSALILPEPRQLCKILFLCKQTLDASSICFKLNKELVRQHQLDYIRRTSDKIEGVGFVLDDLIGYRQHAITIVNDKSSDFCQKWGGASVLYEMPPGDVLALQSERYLTLTPKSAVQQAVPSLNLPFVDPHSIPPNVRERDGIMDNRQATLAKLEGKCIGEARRAEGRRRLLDLVREKKCICRSVCNCAHECTEDVERRCPCSERMLSLMVAKRRNSIGPLPFGPRCSALAKAIFQGIASLRIDAGDLELTGELDRGTMIFAEEIRKQRSAGITQNGCLR
;
A
#
# COMPACT_ATOMS: atom_id res chain seq x y z
N MET A 1 -34.26 -15.21 32.26
CA MET A 1 -34.28 -14.75 30.85
C MET A 1 -33.16 -13.74 30.67
N GLY A 2 -32.35 -13.88 29.62
CA GLY A 2 -31.26 -12.96 29.27
C GLY A 2 -30.68 -13.39 27.93
N SER A 3 -30.55 -12.47 26.97
CA SER A 3 -30.18 -12.82 25.59
C SER A 3 -28.67 -12.76 25.41
N HIS A 4 -28.00 -13.91 25.53
CA HIS A 4 -26.60 -14.06 25.13
C HIS A 4 -26.48 -13.87 23.60
N ARG A 5 -26.06 -12.67 23.16
CA ARG A 5 -25.74 -12.39 21.76
C ARG A 5 -24.33 -12.88 21.44
N SER A 6 -24.22 -14.13 21.01
CA SER A 6 -22.97 -14.66 20.47
C SER A 6 -22.57 -13.91 19.19
N TYR A 7 -21.30 -13.48 19.11
CA TYR A 7 -20.77 -12.73 17.97
C TYR A 7 -20.56 -13.58 16.69
N SER A 8 -20.81 -14.90 16.74
CA SER A 8 -20.56 -15.81 15.62
C SER A 8 -21.55 -15.74 14.45
N HIS A 9 -22.64 -14.97 14.58
CA HIS A 9 -23.79 -15.03 13.66
C HIS A 9 -23.50 -14.65 12.20
N HIS A 10 -22.47 -13.86 11.90
CA HIS A 10 -22.21 -13.34 10.55
C HIS A 10 -21.34 -14.22 9.64
N PHE A 11 -20.94 -15.42 10.09
CA PHE A 11 -20.28 -16.42 9.23
C PHE A 11 -21.27 -17.24 8.38
N TRP A 12 -22.57 -17.22 8.69
CA TRP A 12 -23.50 -18.29 8.28
C TRP A 12 -24.35 -18.04 7.03
N ASP A 13 -24.53 -16.78 6.62
CA ASP A 13 -25.32 -16.45 5.41
C ASP A 13 -24.74 -16.98 4.09
N PRO A 14 -23.40 -17.11 3.89
CA PRO A 14 -22.85 -17.79 2.72
C PRO A 14 -23.20 -19.29 2.65
N LEU A 15 -23.16 -19.99 3.79
CA LEU A 15 -23.26 -21.45 3.86
C LEU A 15 -24.68 -21.97 3.58
N ARG A 16 -25.72 -21.18 3.86
CA ARG A 16 -27.12 -21.53 3.54
C ARG A 16 -27.39 -21.69 2.04
N LYS A 17 -26.49 -21.28 1.15
CA LYS A 17 -26.63 -21.42 -0.31
C LYS A 17 -26.16 -22.78 -0.87
N LEU A 18 -25.59 -23.65 -0.02
CA LEU A 18 -25.02 -24.94 -0.46
C LEU A 18 -26.06 -26.05 -0.71
N PHE A 19 -27.35 -25.82 -0.44
CA PHE A 19 -28.44 -26.80 -0.68
C PHE A 19 -29.60 -26.22 -1.52
N PRO A 20 -29.46 -26.10 -2.86
CA PRO A 20 -30.52 -25.62 -3.73
C PRO A 20 -31.56 -26.72 -4.00
N LYS A 21 -32.84 -26.47 -3.71
CA LYS A 21 -33.94 -27.28 -4.28
C LYS A 21 -34.17 -26.90 -5.75
N ARG A 22 -34.41 -27.90 -6.61
CA ARG A 22 -34.53 -27.74 -8.07
C ARG A 22 -35.72 -26.86 -8.48
N GLY A 23 -35.52 -26.03 -9.51
CA GLY A 23 -36.57 -25.36 -10.27
C GLY A 23 -36.00 -24.78 -11.59
N SER A 24 -36.51 -25.25 -12.74
CA SER A 24 -36.12 -24.88 -14.12
C SER A 24 -37.17 -25.45 -15.10
N PRO A 25 -37.21 -25.13 -16.42
CA PRO A 25 -36.36 -24.23 -17.22
C PRO A 25 -37.20 -23.25 -18.10
N LEU A 26 -36.76 -23.00 -19.35
CA LEU A 26 -37.44 -22.33 -20.51
C LEU A 26 -37.22 -20.80 -20.66
N SER A 27 -36.95 -20.24 -21.86
CA SER A 27 -36.46 -20.82 -23.14
C SER A 27 -36.09 -19.74 -24.19
N ARG A 28 -35.09 -20.01 -25.07
CA ARG A 28 -35.00 -19.64 -26.53
C ARG A 28 -35.15 -18.14 -26.96
N THR A 29 -34.85 -17.59 -28.16
CA THR A 29 -34.13 -17.90 -29.44
C THR A 29 -34.04 -16.57 -30.25
N THR A 30 -33.23 -16.28 -31.29
CA THR A 30 -31.89 -16.65 -31.88
C THR A 30 -31.65 -15.70 -33.10
N THR A 31 -30.54 -15.84 -33.87
CA THR A 31 -30.43 -15.54 -35.35
C THR A 31 -30.50 -14.05 -35.83
N THR A 32 -29.81 -13.54 -36.89
CA THR A 32 -28.75 -14.06 -37.81
C THR A 32 -28.04 -12.97 -38.65
N SER A 33 -26.71 -13.09 -38.77
CA SER A 33 -25.86 -13.03 -40.01
C SER A 33 -25.78 -11.83 -41.00
N ARG A 34 -24.52 -11.57 -41.44
CA ARG A 34 -24.03 -11.24 -42.83
C ARG A 34 -24.33 -9.82 -43.40
N SER A 35 -23.53 -9.26 -44.35
CA SER A 35 -22.18 -9.60 -44.89
C SER A 35 -21.59 -8.54 -45.85
N GLN A 36 -20.25 -8.46 -45.95
CA GLN A 36 -19.45 -7.88 -47.07
C GLN A 36 -19.62 -6.34 -47.27
N SER A 37 -18.81 -5.56 -48.01
CA SER A 37 -17.74 -5.75 -49.02
C SER A 37 -16.82 -4.47 -49.04
N SER A 38 -15.72 -4.23 -49.78
CA SER A 38 -14.83 -5.00 -50.70
C SER A 38 -13.60 -4.14 -51.16
N TRP A 39 -12.34 -4.61 -50.96
CA TRP A 39 -11.11 -4.23 -51.73
C TRP A 39 -10.67 -2.72 -51.69
N CYS A 40 -9.62 -2.22 -52.35
CA CYS A 40 -8.17 -2.56 -52.37
C CYS A 40 -7.38 -1.29 -52.83
N GLY A 41 -6.08 -1.15 -52.51
CA GLY A 41 -5.25 -0.06 -53.08
C GLY A 41 -3.84 0.11 -52.49
N LEU A 42 -2.83 -0.02 -53.35
CA LEU A 42 -1.47 0.54 -53.21
C LEU A 42 -1.50 2.00 -53.78
N ASP A 43 -0.46 2.84 -53.79
CA ASP A 43 1.00 2.68 -53.56
C ASP A 43 1.67 4.03 -53.25
N SER A 44 2.97 4.02 -52.85
CA SER A 44 4.02 5.03 -53.19
C SER A 44 3.80 6.53 -52.81
N SER A 45 4.77 7.37 -52.41
CA SER A 45 6.20 7.31 -52.00
C SER A 45 6.51 8.67 -51.27
N ALA A 46 7.72 9.15 -50.93
CA ALA A 46 9.09 8.88 -51.37
C ALA A 46 10.16 9.46 -50.41
N ILE A 47 11.43 9.04 -50.62
CA ILE A 47 12.70 9.69 -50.17
C ILE A 47 12.95 9.67 -48.64
N GLY A 48 14.14 9.33 -48.14
CA GLY A 48 15.38 8.90 -48.80
C GLY A 48 16.46 8.50 -47.78
N GLU A 49 17.56 7.89 -48.23
CA GLU A 49 18.54 7.22 -47.38
C GLU A 49 19.85 8.00 -47.18
N HIS A 50 20.66 7.54 -46.19
CA HIS A 50 22.03 7.94 -45.87
C HIS A 50 22.21 9.33 -45.21
N ALA A 51 23.30 9.63 -44.49
CA ALA A 51 24.56 8.88 -44.30
C ALA A 51 25.13 9.02 -42.87
N ASP A 52 26.11 8.14 -42.56
CA ASP A 52 27.22 8.21 -41.59
C ASP A 52 27.01 8.61 -40.10
N GLY A 53 27.85 8.13 -39.16
CA GLY A 53 28.95 7.17 -39.33
C GLY A 53 30.35 7.64 -38.90
N PHE A 54 30.49 8.53 -37.91
CA PHE A 54 31.83 8.94 -37.43
C PHE A 54 31.99 8.93 -35.90
N TYR A 55 32.29 7.76 -35.33
CA TYR A 55 32.53 7.58 -33.90
C TYR A 55 34.04 7.58 -33.58
N LYS A 56 34.67 8.76 -33.64
CA LYS A 56 36.09 8.99 -33.26
C LYS A 56 36.38 10.50 -33.13
N TYR A 57 36.23 11.06 -31.93
CA TYR A 57 36.95 12.25 -31.39
C TYR A 57 36.39 12.62 -30.00
N SER A 58 36.80 11.89 -28.95
CA SER A 58 36.42 12.22 -27.56
C SER A 58 37.44 11.75 -26.50
N GLN A 59 38.62 11.28 -26.90
CA GLN A 59 39.59 10.66 -25.98
C GLN A 59 40.86 11.51 -25.75
N GLU A 60 41.19 12.45 -26.65
CA GLU A 60 42.39 13.28 -26.54
C GLU A 60 42.22 14.49 -25.60
N VAL A 61 40.98 14.93 -25.35
CA VAL A 61 40.69 16.06 -24.44
C VAL A 61 41.00 15.72 -22.97
N LEU A 62 40.77 14.45 -22.57
CA LEU A 62 40.93 14.01 -21.18
C LEU A 62 42.40 13.81 -20.75
N GLU A 63 43.34 13.66 -21.69
CA GLU A 63 44.77 13.51 -21.37
C GLU A 63 45.51 14.87 -21.28
N GLN A 64 44.90 15.95 -21.76
CA GLN A 64 45.53 17.27 -21.79
C GLN A 64 45.38 18.02 -20.45
N GLU A 65 44.22 17.94 -19.79
CA GLU A 65 43.98 18.59 -18.49
C GLU A 65 44.83 18.00 -17.34
N GLN A 66 45.15 16.70 -17.39
CA GLN A 66 45.96 16.05 -16.34
C GLN A 66 47.43 16.52 -16.30
N ARG A 67 47.93 17.19 -17.34
CA ARG A 67 49.34 17.62 -17.41
C ARG A 67 49.62 19.02 -16.88
N GLU A 68 48.60 19.87 -16.70
CA GLU A 68 48.81 21.25 -16.24
C GLU A 68 48.83 21.40 -14.71
N GLN A 69 48.25 20.46 -13.95
CA GLN A 69 48.23 20.52 -12.47
C GLN A 69 49.61 20.37 -11.80
N PHE A 70 50.64 19.90 -12.52
CA PHE A 70 51.94 19.54 -11.91
C PHE A 70 53.04 20.62 -11.98
N ARG A 71 52.75 21.84 -12.46
CA ARG A 71 53.72 22.95 -12.48
C ARG A 71 53.09 24.32 -12.20
N LEU A 72 53.27 24.81 -10.97
CA LEU A 72 53.54 26.22 -10.55
C LEU A 72 52.83 26.64 -9.25
N ARG A 73 53.42 26.30 -8.09
CA ARG A 73 53.90 27.31 -7.10
C ARG A 73 54.56 26.65 -5.89
N SER A 74 55.87 26.84 -5.77
CA SER A 74 56.55 26.75 -4.47
C SER A 74 56.29 28.04 -3.69
N SER A 75 55.84 27.93 -2.44
CA SER A 75 55.71 29.07 -1.51
C SER A 75 55.71 28.54 -0.07
N ASN A 76 56.78 28.81 0.66
CA ASN A 76 57.01 28.26 2.00
C ASN A 76 56.37 29.17 3.07
N SER A 77 55.20 28.81 3.62
CA SER A 77 54.77 29.16 5.01
C SER A 77 53.36 28.66 5.37
N THR A 78 53.21 27.41 5.84
CA THR A 78 51.91 26.88 6.33
C THR A 78 52.04 25.77 7.41
N ALA A 79 53.08 25.79 8.24
CA ALA A 79 53.26 24.77 9.29
C ALA A 79 52.36 24.93 10.53
N GLY A 80 51.91 26.16 10.84
CA GLY A 80 51.19 26.47 12.08
C GLY A 80 49.68 26.74 11.94
N SER A 81 49.16 26.91 10.72
CA SER A 81 47.81 27.48 10.51
C SER A 81 46.69 26.46 10.26
N TYR A 82 47.00 25.17 10.13
CA TYR A 82 45.99 24.12 9.92
C TYR A 82 45.52 23.45 11.23
N ALA A 83 46.26 23.58 12.33
CA ALA A 83 45.83 23.08 13.64
C ALA A 83 44.57 23.80 14.17
N SER A 84 44.40 25.08 13.83
CA SER A 84 43.20 25.88 14.12
C SER A 84 42.04 25.61 13.16
N ALA A 85 42.23 24.77 12.14
CA ALA A 85 41.21 24.33 11.19
C ALA A 85 40.65 22.93 11.55
N LEU A 86 40.78 22.53 12.82
CA LEU A 86 39.84 21.60 13.43
C LEU A 86 38.44 22.22 13.38
N MET A 87 37.71 21.91 12.31
CA MET A 87 36.27 22.14 12.23
C MET A 87 35.65 21.56 13.50
N GLY A 88 34.92 22.38 14.26
CA GLY A 88 34.12 21.87 15.38
C GLY A 88 33.11 20.83 14.87
N PRO A 89 32.55 19.98 15.75
CA PRO A 89 31.40 19.16 15.40
C PRO A 89 30.33 20.09 14.78
N SER A 90 29.86 19.78 13.57
CA SER A 90 28.90 20.64 12.89
C SER A 90 27.66 20.83 13.76
N ASP A 91 27.37 22.06 14.19
CA ASP A 91 26.24 22.44 15.07
C ASP A 91 24.84 22.28 14.42
N ARG A 92 24.72 21.38 13.43
CA ARG A 92 23.55 21.16 12.58
C ARG A 92 23.35 19.65 12.40
N PRO A 93 22.12 19.12 12.57
CA PRO A 93 21.89 17.69 12.41
C PRO A 93 22.15 17.27 10.96
N PRO A 94 22.79 16.11 10.73
CA PRO A 94 23.13 15.62 9.40
C PRO A 94 21.87 15.26 8.60
N LEU A 95 21.89 15.60 7.32
CA LEU A 95 20.90 15.18 6.34
C LEU A 95 21.31 13.83 5.72
N PRO A 96 20.35 12.92 5.43
CA PRO A 96 18.92 13.05 5.68
C PRO A 96 18.51 12.70 7.13
N TYR A 97 17.41 13.29 7.58
CA TYR A 97 16.66 12.80 8.74
C TYR A 97 16.29 11.32 8.56
N THR A 98 16.38 10.55 9.64
CA THR A 98 15.85 9.19 9.79
C THR A 98 15.41 8.98 11.24
N VAL A 99 14.37 8.17 11.43
CA VAL A 99 13.84 7.78 12.74
C VAL A 99 14.95 7.15 13.58
N SER A 100 15.07 7.65 14.80
CA SER A 100 16.07 7.27 15.81
C SER A 100 17.51 7.53 15.42
N SER A 101 17.74 8.51 14.54
CA SER A 101 19.03 9.17 14.40
C SER A 101 19.34 9.97 15.67
N PRO A 102 20.50 9.77 16.34
CA PRO A 102 20.78 10.40 17.63
C PRO A 102 20.86 11.93 17.55
N ASP A 103 21.25 12.46 16.39
CA ASP A 103 21.43 13.88 16.13
C ASP A 103 20.09 14.64 15.97
N TRP A 104 19.00 13.90 15.74
CA TRP A 104 17.64 14.42 15.54
C TRP A 104 16.77 14.35 16.79
N ASN A 105 17.40 14.23 17.97
CA ASN A 105 16.74 14.18 19.26
C ASN A 105 16.00 15.49 19.59
N ILE A 106 14.66 15.44 19.58
CA ILE A 106 13.75 16.57 19.89
C ILE A 106 13.94 17.18 21.28
N PHE A 107 14.56 16.48 22.23
CA PHE A 107 14.85 17.04 23.55
C PHE A 107 16.06 17.99 23.55
N SER A 108 16.94 17.87 22.56
CA SER A 108 18.09 18.77 22.37
C SER A 108 17.67 20.21 22.13
N THR A 109 18.51 21.17 22.56
CA THR A 109 18.33 22.59 22.26
C THR A 109 18.42 22.88 20.76
N TYR A 110 19.32 22.18 20.07
CA TYR A 110 19.56 22.32 18.63
C TYR A 110 18.30 22.03 17.81
N VAL A 111 17.69 20.85 17.98
CA VAL A 111 16.49 20.46 17.20
C VAL A 111 15.31 21.41 17.47
N LYS A 112 15.13 21.86 18.73
CA LYS A 112 14.11 22.85 19.09
C LYS A 112 14.32 24.21 18.39
N SER A 113 15.57 24.63 18.20
CA SER A 113 15.88 25.90 17.54
C SER A 113 15.77 25.88 16.00
N LEU A 114 15.59 24.71 15.36
CA LEU A 114 15.53 24.62 13.89
C LEU A 114 14.37 25.43 13.29
N ASP A 115 13.26 25.54 14.02
CA ASP A 115 12.08 26.29 13.60
C ASP A 115 12.24 27.81 13.74
N GLU A 116 13.32 28.28 14.39
CA GLU A 116 13.67 29.70 14.56
C GLU A 116 14.67 30.19 13.50
N ILE A 117 15.20 29.29 12.64
CA ILE A 117 16.23 29.61 11.63
C ILE A 117 15.57 30.01 10.30
N ASP A 118 15.39 31.32 10.08
CA ASP A 118 14.85 31.90 8.84
C ASP A 118 15.92 31.95 7.71
N ASP A 119 16.29 30.77 7.17
CA ASP A 119 17.21 30.62 6.03
C ASP A 119 16.88 29.36 5.20
N GLY A 120 17.44 29.27 3.98
CA GLY A 120 17.20 28.18 3.02
C GLY A 120 17.47 26.77 3.55
N SER A 121 18.35 26.60 4.55
CA SER A 121 18.58 25.31 5.23
C SER A 121 17.32 24.76 5.91
N ALA A 122 16.39 25.61 6.38
CA ALA A 122 15.13 25.17 6.98
C ALA A 122 14.26 24.41 5.97
N CYS A 123 14.27 24.81 4.70
CA CYS A 123 13.59 24.09 3.62
C CYS A 123 14.20 22.70 3.37
N GLU A 124 15.50 22.53 3.57
CA GLU A 124 16.19 21.24 3.39
C GLU A 124 15.88 20.27 4.54
N TRP A 125 15.95 20.74 5.79
CA TRP A 125 15.54 19.95 6.97
C TRP A 125 14.07 19.56 6.89
N LEU A 126 13.17 20.51 6.64
CA LEU A 126 11.74 20.26 6.48
C LEU A 126 11.46 19.29 5.32
N GLY A 127 12.13 19.46 4.17
CA GLY A 127 12.04 18.54 3.03
C GLY A 127 12.48 17.12 3.38
N SER A 128 13.55 16.97 4.16
CA SER A 128 14.03 15.65 4.59
C SER A 128 13.11 14.99 5.61
N VAL A 129 12.55 15.74 6.57
CA VAL A 129 11.59 15.20 7.55
C VAL A 129 10.30 14.78 6.85
N LEU A 130 9.77 15.61 5.95
CA LEU A 130 8.58 15.28 5.14
C LEU A 130 8.79 14.03 4.27
N SER A 131 10.01 13.77 3.81
CA SER A 131 10.34 12.54 3.05
C SER A 131 10.10 11.27 3.89
N VAL A 132 10.56 11.25 5.14
CA VAL A 132 10.36 10.10 6.04
C VAL A 132 8.92 10.07 6.56
N TRP A 133 8.41 11.19 7.06
CA TRP A 133 7.04 11.35 7.58
C TRP A 133 6.00 10.86 6.58
N SER A 134 6.10 11.28 5.30
CA SER A 134 5.15 10.88 4.26
C SER A 134 5.16 9.38 3.97
N ARG A 135 6.31 8.70 4.09
CA ARG A 135 6.42 7.25 3.93
C ARG A 135 5.87 6.50 5.13
N VAL A 136 6.18 6.93 6.35
CA VAL A 136 5.63 6.35 7.59
C VAL A 136 4.10 6.49 7.62
N TYR A 137 3.57 7.67 7.30
CA TYR A 137 2.13 7.91 7.17
C TYR A 137 1.48 7.09 6.04
N ALA A 138 2.10 6.98 4.86
CA ALA A 138 1.56 6.16 3.77
C ALA A 138 1.46 4.67 4.17
N VAL A 139 2.51 4.12 4.79
CA VAL A 139 2.51 2.73 5.27
C VAL A 139 1.50 2.55 6.41
N SER A 140 1.41 3.48 7.36
CA SER A 140 0.46 3.38 8.48
C SER A 140 -0.99 3.32 8.00
N LYS A 141 -1.38 4.19 7.06
CA LYS A 141 -2.73 4.19 6.45
C LYS A 141 -3.03 2.89 5.71
N ILE A 142 -2.05 2.31 4.99
CA ILE A 142 -2.22 1.03 4.26
C ILE A 142 -2.34 -0.16 5.22
N VAL A 143 -1.49 -0.22 6.25
CA VAL A 143 -1.53 -1.26 7.29
C VAL A 143 -2.82 -1.19 8.10
N VAL A 144 -3.24 0.01 8.55
CA VAL A 144 -4.53 0.22 9.22
C VAL A 144 -5.71 -0.18 8.33
N MET A 145 -5.65 0.06 7.02
CA MET A 145 -6.69 -0.39 6.10
C MET A 145 -6.76 -1.92 5.98
N ALA A 146 -5.62 -2.60 5.91
CA ALA A 146 -5.56 -4.05 5.97
C ALA A 146 -6.18 -4.57 7.28
N PHE A 147 -5.79 -3.97 8.40
CA PHE A 147 -6.30 -4.28 9.74
C PHE A 147 -7.83 -4.13 9.84
N MET A 148 -8.39 -3.01 9.39
CA MET A 148 -9.85 -2.80 9.30
C MET A 148 -10.55 -3.83 8.40
N HIS A 149 -9.91 -4.26 7.31
CA HIS A 149 -10.47 -5.25 6.39
C HIS A 149 -10.69 -6.63 7.02
N TYR A 150 -9.77 -7.10 7.89
CA TYR A 150 -9.91 -8.37 8.63
C TYR A 150 -10.68 -8.20 9.95
N GLY A 151 -10.87 -6.99 10.45
CA GLY A 151 -11.45 -6.75 11.78
C GLY A 151 -10.45 -6.92 12.92
N VAL A 152 -9.21 -6.52 12.69
CA VAL A 152 -8.25 -6.25 13.76
C VAL A 152 -8.80 -5.10 14.61
N GLU A 153 -8.76 -5.24 15.93
CA GLU A 153 -9.15 -4.16 16.82
C GLU A 153 -8.05 -3.08 16.85
N LEU A 154 -8.47 -1.84 16.66
CA LEU A 154 -7.63 -0.66 16.61
C LEU A 154 -8.06 0.29 17.73
N ASP A 155 -7.18 0.48 18.70
CA ASP A 155 -7.50 1.26 19.89
C ASP A 155 -7.49 2.76 19.57
N ASP A 156 -8.48 3.47 20.11
CA ASP A 156 -8.58 4.94 20.08
C ASP A 156 -7.94 5.56 21.33
N THR A 157 -6.89 4.92 21.86
CA THR A 157 -6.05 5.45 22.94
C THR A 157 -5.14 6.57 22.42
N PRO A 158 -4.70 7.53 23.26
CA PRO A 158 -3.76 8.59 22.84
C PRO A 158 -2.48 8.05 22.17
N ASP A 159 -1.93 6.96 22.70
CA ASP A 159 -0.73 6.27 22.20
C ASP A 159 -1.07 5.19 21.15
N GLY A 160 -2.27 5.27 20.58
CA GLY A 160 -2.79 4.37 19.56
C GLY A 160 -2.45 4.84 18.15
N ILE A 161 -2.30 3.90 17.21
CA ILE A 161 -1.98 4.21 15.81
C ILE A 161 -3.03 5.15 15.19
N LEU A 162 -4.30 5.04 15.56
CA LEU A 162 -5.36 5.92 15.05
C LEU A 162 -5.18 7.36 15.53
N ALA A 163 -4.80 7.58 16.79
CA ALA A 163 -4.51 8.90 17.34
C ALA A 163 -3.27 9.53 16.67
N HIS A 164 -2.16 8.79 16.55
CA HIS A 164 -0.97 9.29 15.86
C HIS A 164 -1.21 9.55 14.35
N ILE A 165 -2.07 8.76 13.68
CA ILE A 165 -2.53 9.01 12.31
C ILE A 165 -3.37 10.29 12.23
N LYS A 166 -4.32 10.49 13.16
CA LYS A 166 -5.13 11.71 13.22
C LYS A 166 -4.25 12.94 13.42
N HIS A 167 -3.26 12.85 14.31
CA HIS A 167 -2.32 13.94 14.54
C HIS A 167 -1.44 14.23 13.31
N ALA A 168 -1.03 13.19 12.57
CA ALA A 168 -0.38 13.37 11.27
C ALA A 168 -1.31 14.08 10.26
N GLU A 169 -2.61 13.74 10.23
CA GLU A 169 -3.59 14.41 9.37
C GLU A 169 -3.82 15.89 9.72
N GLU A 170 -3.60 16.27 10.98
CA GLU A 170 -3.61 17.66 11.45
C GLU A 170 -2.31 18.39 11.06
N LEU A 171 -1.15 17.75 11.27
CA LEU A 171 0.17 18.29 10.95
C LEU A 171 0.51 18.34 9.45
N VAL A 172 -0.36 17.85 8.56
CA VAL A 172 -0.09 17.77 7.12
C VAL A 172 0.34 19.10 6.47
N VAL A 173 -0.10 20.25 7.00
CA VAL A 173 0.31 21.60 6.57
C VAL A 173 1.29 22.30 7.52
N CYS A 174 1.68 21.68 8.65
CA CYS A 174 2.61 22.27 9.60
C CYS A 174 4.02 22.40 9.01
N ASN A 175 4.73 23.48 9.33
CA ASN A 175 6.12 23.70 8.94
C ASN A 175 7.13 23.48 10.08
N SER A 176 6.66 23.22 11.31
CA SER A 176 7.55 22.84 12.42
C SER A 176 8.24 21.51 12.09
N VAL A 177 9.57 21.53 12.13
CA VAL A 177 10.43 20.36 12.08
C VAL A 177 10.24 19.53 13.34
N VAL A 178 10.07 20.16 14.51
CA VAL A 178 9.91 19.49 15.80
C VAL A 178 8.62 18.66 15.84
N ASP A 179 7.46 19.26 15.53
CA ASP A 179 6.17 18.57 15.51
C ASP A 179 6.18 17.37 14.55
N LEU A 180 6.78 17.54 13.36
CA LEU A 180 6.84 16.49 12.35
C LEU A 180 7.80 15.36 12.74
N VAL A 181 8.91 15.63 13.44
CA VAL A 181 9.79 14.57 13.96
C VAL A 181 9.10 13.80 15.09
N ASP A 182 8.53 14.47 16.08
CA ASP A 182 7.83 13.83 17.22
C ASP A 182 6.66 12.93 16.74
N ASN A 183 5.84 13.45 15.82
CA ASN A 183 4.77 12.66 15.21
C ASN A 183 5.31 11.50 14.36
N THR A 184 6.46 11.66 13.68
CA THR A 184 7.06 10.56 12.92
C THR A 184 7.57 9.45 13.83
N GLU A 185 8.34 9.77 14.88
CA GLU A 185 8.84 8.80 15.86
C GLU A 185 7.67 8.04 16.49
N SER A 186 6.70 8.77 17.06
CA SER A 186 5.54 8.19 17.75
C SER A 186 4.69 7.29 16.85
N LEU A 187 4.36 7.76 15.64
CA LEU A 187 3.61 6.97 14.67
C LEU A 187 4.40 5.74 14.19
N TYR A 188 5.72 5.88 13.99
CA TYR A 188 6.59 4.78 13.59
C TYR A 188 6.61 3.67 14.66
N TYR A 189 6.84 4.02 15.93
CA TYR A 189 6.95 3.03 17.00
C TYR A 189 5.63 2.31 17.29
N ALA A 190 4.52 3.03 17.39
CA ALA A 190 3.20 2.43 17.57
C ALA A 190 2.82 1.50 16.40
N LEU A 191 3.10 1.93 15.16
CA LEU A 191 2.87 1.13 13.96
C LEU A 191 3.73 -0.14 13.94
N TYR A 192 5.04 0.00 14.18
CA TYR A 192 6.00 -1.10 14.06
C TYR A 192 5.76 -2.18 15.10
N ALA A 193 5.46 -1.79 16.35
CA ALA A 193 5.07 -2.66 17.44
C ALA A 193 3.86 -3.54 17.07
N ARG A 194 2.77 -2.90 16.62
CA ARG A 194 1.54 -3.57 16.20
C ARG A 194 1.75 -4.44 14.96
N LEU A 195 2.51 -3.97 13.99
CA LEU A 195 2.77 -4.67 12.73
C LEU A 195 3.49 -6.00 12.95
N ILE A 196 4.47 -6.06 13.86
CA ILE A 196 5.10 -7.35 14.21
C ILE A 196 4.08 -8.31 14.84
N MET A 197 3.26 -7.84 15.78
CA MET A 197 2.25 -8.69 16.42
C MET A 197 1.25 -9.27 15.42
N GLU A 198 0.81 -8.48 14.45
CA GLU A 198 -0.14 -8.94 13.43
C GLU A 198 0.51 -9.82 12.34
N ILE A 199 1.82 -9.67 12.08
CA ILE A 199 2.57 -10.67 11.28
C ILE A 199 2.58 -12.01 12.03
N ALA A 200 2.89 -12.02 13.34
CA ALA A 200 2.88 -13.24 14.14
C ALA A 200 1.48 -13.88 14.22
N ALA A 201 0.42 -13.09 14.44
CA ALA A 201 -0.95 -13.59 14.47
C ALA A 201 -1.39 -14.16 13.10
N ALA A 202 -1.04 -13.51 11.98
CA ALA A 202 -1.30 -14.04 10.64
C ALA A 202 -0.48 -15.31 10.33
N ASP A 203 0.74 -15.42 10.87
CA ASP A 203 1.64 -16.57 10.70
C ASP A 203 1.16 -17.80 11.49
N LEU A 204 0.65 -17.59 12.72
CA LEU A 204 -0.05 -18.63 13.48
C LEU A 204 -1.33 -19.08 12.75
N CYS A 205 -2.09 -18.15 12.18
CA CYS A 205 -3.26 -18.46 11.34
C CYS A 205 -2.87 -19.28 10.09
N ALA A 206 -1.73 -18.95 9.47
CA ALA A 206 -1.18 -19.65 8.30
C ALA A 206 -0.70 -21.10 8.56
N SER A 207 -0.58 -21.51 9.82
CA SER A 207 -0.31 -22.90 10.21
C SER A 207 -1.55 -23.81 10.10
N PHE A 208 -2.76 -23.25 10.11
CA PHE A 208 -4.00 -24.02 10.15
C PHE A 208 -4.51 -24.37 8.75
N ALA A 209 -4.58 -25.67 8.44
CA ALA A 209 -4.94 -26.17 7.13
C ALA A 209 -6.47 -26.30 6.96
N LEU A 210 -7.12 -25.23 6.50
CA LEU A 210 -8.54 -25.26 6.10
C LEU A 210 -8.70 -25.45 4.58
N GLU A 211 -9.20 -26.61 4.16
CA GLU A 211 -9.57 -26.87 2.76
C GLU A 211 -10.92 -26.21 2.38
N PHE A 212 -11.10 -24.93 2.67
CA PHE A 212 -12.27 -24.19 2.18
C PHE A 212 -12.19 -23.98 0.67
N ARG A 213 -13.01 -24.72 -0.09
CA ARG A 213 -13.30 -24.38 -1.48
C ARG A 213 -13.86 -22.95 -1.54
N ARG A 214 -13.07 -22.02 -2.11
CA ARG A 214 -13.48 -20.62 -2.30
C ARG A 214 -14.86 -20.56 -2.96
N PRO A 215 -15.86 -19.87 -2.38
CA PRO A 215 -17.14 -19.66 -3.04
C PRO A 215 -16.93 -18.95 -4.38
N ALA A 216 -17.65 -19.37 -5.42
CA ALA A 216 -17.67 -18.69 -6.72
C ALA A 216 -18.41 -17.35 -6.59
N ALA A 217 -17.72 -16.35 -6.04
CA ALA A 217 -18.31 -15.12 -5.54
C ALA A 217 -18.42 -14.02 -6.62
N SER A 218 -19.63 -13.52 -6.82
CA SER A 218 -19.92 -12.34 -7.63
C SER A 218 -19.08 -11.13 -7.23
N SER A 219 -18.19 -10.69 -8.14
CA SER A 219 -17.64 -9.33 -8.30
C SER A 219 -17.01 -8.59 -7.10
N ALA A 220 -17.00 -9.16 -5.90
CA ALA A 220 -16.55 -8.53 -4.67
C ALA A 220 -15.03 -8.71 -4.45
N LEU A 221 -14.48 -7.90 -3.54
CA LEU A 221 -13.12 -8.12 -3.04
C LEU A 221 -13.09 -9.39 -2.19
N ILE A 222 -12.23 -10.33 -2.56
CA ILE A 222 -11.80 -11.45 -1.71
C ILE A 222 -10.53 -10.99 -0.98
N LEU A 223 -10.41 -11.30 0.30
CA LEU A 223 -9.20 -11.02 1.08
C LEU A 223 -8.12 -12.09 0.84
N PRO A 224 -6.82 -11.72 0.89
CA PRO A 224 -5.71 -12.66 0.90
C PRO A 224 -5.84 -13.76 1.95
N GLU A 225 -5.35 -14.95 1.64
CA GLU A 225 -5.17 -16.02 2.62
C GLU A 225 -4.02 -15.66 3.59
N PRO A 226 -4.01 -16.16 4.84
CA PRO A 226 -3.04 -15.74 5.87
C PRO A 226 -1.57 -15.77 5.42
N ARG A 227 -1.16 -16.76 4.62
CA ARG A 227 0.19 -16.86 4.05
C ARG A 227 0.54 -15.69 3.11
N GLN A 228 -0.41 -15.25 2.29
CA GLN A 228 -0.24 -14.08 1.43
C GLN A 228 -0.31 -12.78 2.24
N LEU A 229 -1.15 -12.71 3.27
CA LEU A 229 -1.18 -11.57 4.19
C LEU A 229 0.15 -11.39 4.93
N CYS A 230 0.78 -12.47 5.38
CA CYS A 230 2.11 -12.43 6.01
C CYS A 230 3.13 -11.73 5.10
N LYS A 231 3.17 -12.06 3.80
CA LYS A 231 4.02 -11.36 2.82
C LYS A 231 3.70 -9.87 2.72
N ILE A 232 2.41 -9.51 2.66
CA ILE A 232 1.95 -8.11 2.56
C ILE A 232 2.41 -7.28 3.78
N LEU A 233 2.18 -7.81 4.98
CA LEU A 233 2.56 -7.14 6.23
C LEU A 233 4.08 -7.12 6.43
N PHE A 234 4.79 -8.19 6.07
CA PHE A 234 6.25 -8.24 6.12
C PHE A 234 6.91 -7.26 5.14
N LEU A 235 6.37 -7.05 3.94
CA LEU A 235 6.83 -6.01 3.04
C LEU A 235 6.62 -4.60 3.62
N CYS A 236 5.48 -4.36 4.29
CA CYS A 236 5.26 -3.10 5.00
C CYS A 236 6.31 -2.91 6.10
N LYS A 237 6.70 -3.98 6.81
CA LYS A 237 7.78 -3.97 7.80
C LYS A 237 9.14 -3.68 7.15
N GLN A 238 9.51 -4.36 6.06
CA GLN A 238 10.73 -4.11 5.29
C GLN A 238 10.82 -2.67 4.77
N THR A 239 9.68 -2.05 4.45
CA THR A 239 9.62 -0.64 4.07
C THR A 239 10.01 0.27 5.24
N LEU A 240 9.57 -0.03 6.46
CA LEU A 240 9.94 0.68 7.68
C LEU A 240 11.38 0.39 8.15
N ASP A 241 11.86 -0.85 7.96
CA ASP A 241 13.24 -1.28 8.23
C ASP A 241 14.29 -0.63 7.31
N ALA A 242 13.86 0.07 6.25
CA ALA A 242 14.79 0.67 5.30
C ALA A 242 15.65 1.76 5.96
N SER A 243 16.96 1.76 5.66
CA SER A 243 17.92 2.76 6.15
C SER A 243 17.67 4.21 5.68
N SER A 244 16.68 4.40 4.80
CA SER A 244 16.15 5.70 4.37
C SER A 244 14.88 6.13 5.13
N ILE A 245 14.50 5.38 6.17
CA ILE A 245 13.41 5.69 7.11
C ILE A 245 13.91 5.59 8.55
N CYS A 246 14.59 4.50 8.94
CA CYS A 246 15.09 4.29 10.30
C CYS A 246 16.61 4.07 10.31
N PHE A 247 17.32 4.79 11.19
CA PHE A 247 18.76 4.60 11.39
C PHE A 247 19.05 3.36 12.26
N LYS A 248 18.42 3.30 13.44
CA LYS A 248 18.61 2.22 14.41
C LYS A 248 17.39 2.09 15.32
N LEU A 249 16.59 1.06 15.07
CA LEU A 249 15.36 0.76 15.81
C LEU A 249 15.61 0.64 17.33
N ASN A 250 14.90 1.45 18.12
CA ASN A 250 14.86 1.32 19.58
C ASN A 250 13.95 0.14 19.97
N LYS A 251 14.58 -0.98 20.32
CA LYS A 251 13.90 -2.23 20.71
C LYS A 251 12.99 -2.06 21.94
N GLU A 252 13.34 -1.16 22.86
CA GLU A 252 12.62 -1.00 24.12
C GLU A 252 11.28 -0.27 23.92
N LEU A 253 11.22 0.76 23.06
CA LEU A 253 9.96 1.41 22.70
C LEU A 253 9.01 0.45 21.98
N VAL A 254 9.52 -0.39 21.07
CA VAL A 254 8.73 -1.45 20.41
C VAL A 254 8.13 -2.41 21.45
N ARG A 255 8.96 -2.87 22.39
CA ARG A 255 8.55 -3.75 23.50
C ARG A 255 7.49 -3.09 24.40
N GLN A 256 7.65 -1.82 24.76
CA GLN A 256 6.69 -1.09 25.60
C GLN A 256 5.31 -0.99 24.94
N HIS A 257 5.22 -0.53 23.68
CA HIS A 257 3.95 -0.51 22.94
C HIS A 257 3.31 -1.91 22.80
N GLN A 258 4.12 -2.97 22.64
CA GLN A 258 3.59 -4.35 22.62
C GLN A 258 3.03 -4.76 23.99
N LEU A 259 3.78 -4.59 25.08
CA LEU A 259 3.35 -4.96 26.43
C LEU A 259 2.07 -4.21 26.86
N ASP A 260 1.96 -2.92 26.56
CA ASP A 260 0.78 -2.13 26.93
C ASP A 260 -0.44 -2.46 26.06
N TYR A 261 -0.26 -2.94 24.82
CA TYR A 261 -1.35 -3.52 24.03
C TYR A 261 -1.75 -4.92 24.52
N ILE A 262 -0.78 -5.76 24.88
CA ILE A 262 -1.02 -7.11 25.44
C ILE A 262 -1.84 -6.98 26.73
N ARG A 263 -1.42 -6.14 27.68
CA ARG A 263 -2.13 -5.91 28.94
C ARG A 263 -3.60 -5.55 28.69
N ARG A 264 -3.85 -4.48 27.93
CA ARG A 264 -5.21 -3.99 27.62
C ARG A 264 -6.09 -5.03 26.91
N THR A 265 -5.49 -5.93 26.12
CA THR A 265 -6.24 -7.03 25.47
C THR A 265 -6.51 -8.18 26.43
N SER A 266 -5.56 -8.52 27.32
CA SER A 266 -5.76 -9.51 28.40
C SER A 266 -6.87 -9.06 29.35
N ASP A 267 -6.81 -7.82 29.87
CA ASP A 267 -7.81 -7.24 30.78
C ASP A 267 -9.24 -7.35 30.20
N LYS A 268 -9.37 -7.13 28.89
CA LYS A 268 -10.62 -7.24 28.13
C LYS A 268 -11.10 -8.70 27.96
N ILE A 269 -10.19 -9.66 27.81
CA ILE A 269 -10.52 -11.08 27.68
C ILE A 269 -10.90 -11.67 29.04
N GLU A 270 -10.25 -11.26 30.13
CA GLU A 270 -10.66 -11.61 31.50
C GLU A 270 -12.09 -11.10 31.79
N GLY A 271 -12.44 -9.89 31.35
CA GLY A 271 -13.77 -9.31 31.53
C GLY A 271 -14.89 -9.89 30.65
N VAL A 272 -14.55 -10.54 29.52
CA VAL A 272 -15.53 -11.12 28.57
C VAL A 272 -15.61 -12.65 28.67
N GLY A 273 -14.52 -13.30 29.09
CA GLY A 273 -14.33 -14.75 29.11
C GLY A 273 -13.78 -15.29 27.79
N PHE A 274 -12.76 -16.14 27.87
CA PHE A 274 -12.27 -16.93 26.74
C PHE A 274 -13.11 -18.21 26.56
N VAL A 275 -13.38 -18.58 25.29
CA VAL A 275 -14.08 -19.82 24.92
C VAL A 275 -13.19 -20.63 23.99
N LEU A 276 -12.78 -21.82 24.45
CA LEU A 276 -11.89 -22.73 23.72
C LEU A 276 -12.59 -23.43 22.54
N ASP A 277 -13.87 -23.81 22.72
CA ASP A 277 -14.65 -24.53 21.72
C ASP A 277 -15.15 -23.60 20.59
N ASP A 278 -14.33 -23.43 19.56
CA ASP A 278 -14.77 -22.85 18.29
C ASP A 278 -15.24 -23.94 17.29
N LEU A 279 -16.03 -23.53 16.30
CA LEU A 279 -16.76 -24.44 15.41
C LEU A 279 -15.89 -25.14 14.34
N ILE A 280 -14.58 -24.89 14.32
CA ILE A 280 -13.61 -25.52 13.40
C ILE A 280 -12.36 -26.05 14.14
N GLY A 281 -12.24 -25.86 15.45
CA GLY A 281 -11.10 -26.29 16.27
C GLY A 281 -9.85 -25.40 16.17
N TYR A 282 -9.98 -24.19 15.63
CA TYR A 282 -8.85 -23.27 15.44
C TYR A 282 -8.17 -22.84 16.76
N ARG A 283 -8.94 -22.54 17.80
CA ARG A 283 -8.42 -22.05 19.08
C ARG A 283 -7.67 -23.14 19.83
N GLN A 284 -8.19 -24.37 19.79
CA GLN A 284 -7.48 -25.54 20.30
C GLN A 284 -6.17 -25.78 19.53
N HIS A 285 -6.17 -25.67 18.19
CA HIS A 285 -4.96 -25.76 17.37
C HIS A 285 -3.93 -24.67 17.75
N ALA A 286 -4.36 -23.41 17.83
CA ALA A 286 -3.51 -22.27 18.19
C ALA A 286 -2.88 -22.43 19.58
N ILE A 287 -3.67 -22.80 20.59
CA ILE A 287 -3.17 -23.03 21.97
C ILE A 287 -2.23 -24.24 22.03
N THR A 288 -2.49 -25.30 21.25
CA THR A 288 -1.59 -26.46 21.16
C THR A 288 -0.22 -26.05 20.65
N ILE A 289 -0.16 -25.24 19.58
CA ILE A 289 1.10 -24.69 19.03
C ILE A 289 1.81 -23.77 20.03
N VAL A 290 1.09 -22.85 20.67
CA VAL A 290 1.70 -21.85 21.58
C VAL A 290 2.22 -22.48 22.88
N ASN A 291 1.63 -23.59 23.32
CA ASN A 291 2.12 -24.36 24.46
C ASN A 291 3.34 -25.22 24.10
N ASP A 292 3.38 -25.79 22.89
CA ASP A 292 4.53 -26.53 22.40
C ASP A 292 5.69 -25.61 22.02
N LYS A 293 6.69 -25.51 22.91
CA LYS A 293 7.90 -24.72 22.69
C LYS A 293 8.84 -25.30 21.62
N SER A 294 8.60 -26.52 21.16
CA SER A 294 9.30 -27.12 20.01
C SER A 294 8.63 -26.83 18.67
N SER A 295 7.42 -26.25 18.65
CA SER A 295 6.72 -25.92 17.40
C SER A 295 7.47 -24.87 16.56
N ASP A 296 7.39 -24.98 15.23
CA ASP A 296 8.01 -24.03 14.30
C ASP A 296 7.66 -22.56 14.63
N PHE A 297 6.41 -22.32 15.07
CA PHE A 297 5.94 -21.00 15.48
C PHE A 297 6.67 -20.52 16.75
N CYS A 298 6.73 -21.34 17.81
CA CYS A 298 7.42 -20.94 19.04
C CYS A 298 8.95 -20.84 18.86
N GLN A 299 9.57 -21.68 18.02
CA GLN A 299 10.99 -21.53 17.67
C GLN A 299 11.25 -20.21 16.92
N LYS A 300 10.38 -19.87 15.96
CA LYS A 300 10.48 -18.64 15.15
C LYS A 300 10.23 -17.37 15.94
N TRP A 301 9.20 -17.35 16.80
CA TRP A 301 8.71 -16.13 17.46
C TRP A 301 9.11 -16.00 18.93
N GLY A 302 9.54 -17.07 19.60
CA GLY A 302 10.01 -17.05 21.00
C GLY A 302 11.49 -16.73 21.19
N GLY A 303 12.25 -16.55 20.09
CA GLY A 303 13.68 -16.22 20.16
C GLY A 303 13.93 -14.73 20.39
N ALA A 304 14.80 -14.39 21.34
CA ALA A 304 15.14 -12.99 21.73
C ALA A 304 15.80 -12.12 20.61
N SER A 305 16.04 -12.70 19.43
CA SER A 305 16.39 -11.96 18.20
C SER A 305 15.19 -11.27 17.56
N VAL A 306 13.97 -11.77 17.79
CA VAL A 306 12.72 -11.26 17.23
C VAL A 306 12.07 -10.28 18.20
N LEU A 307 11.61 -9.14 17.68
CA LEU A 307 11.06 -8.03 18.49
C LEU A 307 9.56 -8.21 18.70
N TYR A 308 9.22 -9.32 19.35
CA TYR A 308 7.86 -9.78 19.59
C TYR A 308 7.71 -10.30 21.01
N GLU A 309 7.03 -9.52 21.85
CA GLU A 309 6.52 -10.00 23.13
C GLU A 309 5.34 -10.93 22.85
N MET A 310 5.49 -12.22 23.19
CA MET A 310 4.48 -13.25 22.92
C MET A 310 3.30 -13.09 23.89
N PRO A 311 2.06 -12.85 23.42
CA PRO A 311 0.89 -12.75 24.29
C PRO A 311 0.54 -14.10 24.95
N PRO A 312 -0.30 -14.09 26.00
CA PRO A 312 -0.99 -15.30 26.48
C PRO A 312 -1.69 -16.06 25.35
N GLY A 313 -1.77 -17.39 25.47
CA GLY A 313 -2.20 -18.27 24.36
C GLY A 313 -3.66 -18.08 23.92
N ASP A 314 -4.54 -17.68 24.83
CA ASP A 314 -5.93 -17.29 24.61
C ASP A 314 -6.05 -15.94 23.89
N VAL A 315 -5.28 -14.94 24.34
CA VAL A 315 -5.12 -13.63 23.69
C VAL A 315 -4.65 -13.80 22.26
N LEU A 316 -3.59 -14.60 22.06
CA LEU A 316 -3.01 -14.86 20.75
C LEU A 316 -3.97 -15.66 19.84
N ALA A 317 -4.67 -16.67 20.37
CA ALA A 317 -5.65 -17.45 19.60
C ALA A 317 -6.83 -16.59 19.09
N LEU A 318 -7.38 -15.70 19.94
CA LEU A 318 -8.42 -14.75 19.52
C LEU A 318 -7.90 -13.71 18.52
N GLN A 319 -6.65 -13.26 18.69
CA GLN A 319 -6.00 -12.33 17.76
C GLN A 319 -5.70 -12.97 16.39
N SER A 320 -5.37 -14.26 16.31
CA SER A 320 -5.06 -14.92 15.04
C SER A 320 -6.29 -15.46 14.30
N GLU A 321 -7.38 -15.79 15.01
CA GLU A 321 -8.65 -16.30 14.45
C GLU A 321 -9.29 -15.36 13.40
N ARG A 322 -9.15 -14.04 13.55
CA ARG A 322 -9.73 -13.07 12.61
C ARG A 322 -9.20 -13.21 11.17
N TYR A 323 -7.99 -13.74 10.99
CA TYR A 323 -7.36 -13.91 9.68
C TYR A 323 -7.92 -15.09 8.87
N LEU A 324 -8.81 -15.89 9.45
CA LEU A 324 -9.60 -16.92 8.75
C LEU A 324 -10.70 -16.32 7.84
N THR A 325 -10.93 -15.00 7.90
CA THR A 325 -12.00 -14.33 7.14
C THR A 325 -11.53 -13.96 5.73
N LEU A 326 -12.14 -14.56 4.70
CA LEU A 326 -11.88 -14.23 3.29
C LEU A 326 -12.74 -13.07 2.75
N THR A 327 -13.64 -12.52 3.57
CA THR A 327 -14.57 -11.45 3.22
C THR A 327 -14.29 -10.18 4.04
N PRO A 328 -14.30 -8.97 3.43
CA PRO A 328 -14.16 -7.70 4.14
C PRO A 328 -15.19 -7.51 5.26
N LYS A 329 -14.74 -7.05 6.44
CA LYS A 329 -15.65 -6.58 7.49
C LYS A 329 -16.38 -5.30 7.06
N SER A 330 -17.61 -5.14 7.53
CA SER A 330 -18.47 -3.96 7.25
C SER A 330 -17.92 -2.65 7.82
N ALA A 331 -17.06 -2.68 8.84
CA ALA A 331 -16.42 -1.49 9.42
C ALA A 331 -15.70 -0.62 8.38
N VAL A 332 -15.10 -1.23 7.35
CA VAL A 332 -14.44 -0.50 6.24
C VAL A 332 -15.43 0.40 5.47
N GLN A 333 -16.70 -0.01 5.37
CA GLN A 333 -17.75 0.77 4.69
C GLN A 333 -18.24 1.95 5.53
N GLN A 334 -18.01 1.93 6.84
CA GLN A 334 -18.33 3.03 7.76
C GLN A 334 -17.14 4.00 7.88
N ALA A 335 -15.91 3.48 7.92
CA ALA A 335 -14.69 4.26 8.09
C ALA A 335 -14.17 4.94 6.80
N VAL A 336 -14.59 4.49 5.61
CA VAL A 336 -14.14 5.03 4.32
C VAL A 336 -15.30 5.61 3.53
N PRO A 337 -15.30 6.92 3.21
CA PRO A 337 -16.39 7.54 2.46
C PRO A 337 -16.49 7.00 1.03
N SER A 338 -17.72 6.80 0.55
CA SER A 338 -18.00 6.48 -0.85
C SER A 338 -17.55 7.62 -1.77
N LEU A 339 -16.72 7.28 -2.77
CA LEU A 339 -16.30 8.23 -3.78
C LEU A 339 -17.32 8.28 -4.94
N ASN A 340 -17.75 9.50 -5.29
CA ASN A 340 -18.53 9.75 -6.50
C ASN A 340 -17.62 9.64 -7.74
N LEU A 341 -17.29 8.41 -8.12
CA LEU A 341 -16.41 8.11 -9.24
C LEU A 341 -17.12 8.29 -10.59
N PRO A 342 -16.48 8.91 -11.60
CA PRO A 342 -17.11 9.25 -12.88
C PRO A 342 -17.18 8.05 -13.83
N PHE A 343 -17.87 6.98 -13.41
CA PHE A 343 -18.20 5.84 -14.27
C PHE A 343 -19.17 6.26 -15.38
N VAL A 344 -19.08 5.57 -16.53
CA VAL A 344 -20.09 5.66 -17.60
C VAL A 344 -21.24 4.73 -17.27
N ASP A 345 -22.48 5.19 -17.49
CA ASP A 345 -23.66 4.31 -17.45
C ASP A 345 -23.71 3.46 -18.74
N PRO A 346 -23.71 2.12 -18.67
CA PRO A 346 -23.87 1.27 -19.85
C PRO A 346 -25.18 1.50 -20.63
N HIS A 347 -26.19 2.14 -20.04
CA HIS A 347 -27.43 2.53 -20.71
C HIS A 347 -27.34 3.88 -21.45
N SER A 348 -26.33 4.72 -21.17
CA SER A 348 -26.08 5.96 -21.91
C SER A 348 -25.19 5.79 -23.14
N ILE A 349 -24.74 4.56 -23.43
CA ILE A 349 -23.93 4.23 -24.62
C ILE A 349 -24.88 3.77 -25.74
N PRO A 350 -24.86 4.40 -26.93
CA PRO A 350 -25.68 3.97 -28.07
C PRO A 350 -25.47 2.48 -28.43
N PRO A 351 -26.53 1.69 -28.73
CA PRO A 351 -26.40 0.25 -28.94
C PRO A 351 -25.40 -0.15 -30.05
N ASN A 352 -25.39 0.59 -31.16
CA ASN A 352 -24.45 0.40 -32.28
C ASN A 352 -22.99 0.69 -31.90
N VAL A 353 -22.75 1.65 -31.00
CA VAL A 353 -21.42 1.93 -30.44
C VAL A 353 -21.01 0.78 -29.52
N ARG A 354 -21.91 0.34 -28.63
CA ARG A 354 -21.66 -0.77 -27.70
C ARG A 354 -21.36 -2.09 -28.43
N GLU A 355 -22.10 -2.43 -29.48
CA GLU A 355 -21.85 -3.62 -30.30
C GLU A 355 -20.48 -3.57 -30.98
N ARG A 356 -20.16 -2.45 -31.63
CA ARG A 356 -18.84 -2.23 -32.26
C ARG A 356 -17.70 -2.35 -31.25
N ASP A 357 -17.87 -1.78 -30.06
CA ASP A 357 -16.93 -1.89 -28.95
C ASP A 357 -16.76 -3.35 -28.50
N GLY A 358 -17.86 -4.08 -28.29
CA GLY A 358 -17.84 -5.50 -27.91
C GLY A 358 -17.13 -6.38 -28.93
N ILE A 359 -17.32 -6.13 -30.23
CA ILE A 359 -16.59 -6.82 -31.31
C ILE A 359 -15.08 -6.54 -31.22
N MET A 360 -14.68 -5.29 -30.95
CA MET A 360 -13.28 -4.92 -30.83
C MET A 360 -12.63 -5.47 -29.55
N ASP A 361 -13.34 -5.46 -28.43
CA ASP A 361 -12.90 -6.04 -27.16
C ASP A 361 -12.71 -7.56 -27.27
N ASN A 362 -13.64 -8.27 -27.93
CA ASN A 362 -13.51 -9.71 -28.21
C ASN A 362 -12.34 -10.04 -29.15
N ARG A 363 -12.10 -9.22 -30.18
CA ARG A 363 -10.91 -9.33 -31.05
C ARG A 363 -9.61 -9.12 -30.27
N GLN A 364 -9.55 -8.10 -29.41
CA GLN A 364 -8.38 -7.80 -28.58
C GLN A 364 -8.11 -8.90 -27.55
N ALA A 365 -9.15 -9.49 -26.95
CA ALA A 365 -9.02 -10.63 -26.07
C ALA A 365 -8.52 -11.88 -26.81
N THR A 366 -9.05 -12.14 -28.01
CA THR A 366 -8.63 -13.28 -28.83
C THR A 366 -7.16 -13.16 -29.21
N LEU A 367 -6.70 -11.98 -29.62
CA LEU A 367 -5.28 -11.70 -29.86
C LEU A 367 -4.45 -11.86 -28.59
N ALA A 368 -4.89 -11.33 -27.44
CA ALA A 368 -4.19 -11.48 -26.17
C ALA A 368 -4.00 -12.96 -25.78
N LYS A 369 -5.04 -13.79 -25.92
CA LYS A 369 -4.97 -15.26 -25.68
C LYS A 369 -3.96 -15.93 -26.61
N LEU A 370 -3.94 -15.59 -27.89
CA LEU A 370 -2.97 -16.13 -28.87
C LEU A 370 -1.53 -15.68 -28.57
N GLU A 371 -1.35 -14.49 -28.00
CA GLU A 371 -0.05 -13.95 -27.57
C GLU A 371 0.36 -14.37 -26.14
N GLY A 372 -0.46 -15.16 -25.43
CA GLY A 372 -0.20 -15.58 -24.04
C GLY A 372 -0.33 -14.46 -22.98
N LYS A 373 -1.00 -13.35 -23.32
CA LYS A 373 -1.16 -12.14 -22.50
C LYS A 373 -2.60 -12.02 -21.97
N CYS A 374 -2.81 -11.20 -20.92
CA CYS A 374 -4.17 -10.83 -20.53
C CYS A 374 -4.67 -9.60 -21.31
N ILE A 375 -6.00 -9.45 -21.44
CA ILE A 375 -6.63 -8.32 -22.15
C ILE A 375 -6.21 -6.95 -21.58
N GLY A 376 -5.90 -6.90 -20.28
CA GLY A 376 -5.50 -5.67 -19.60
C GLY A 376 -4.07 -5.25 -19.90
N GLU A 377 -3.21 -6.18 -20.33
CA GLU A 377 -1.87 -5.89 -20.85
C GLU A 377 -1.95 -5.46 -22.31
N ALA A 378 -2.75 -6.17 -23.13
CA ALA A 378 -3.01 -5.76 -24.52
C ALA A 378 -3.54 -4.32 -24.60
N ARG A 379 -4.53 -3.96 -23.77
CA ARG A 379 -5.07 -2.59 -23.64
C ARG A 379 -4.06 -1.53 -23.20
N ARG A 380 -2.97 -1.92 -22.51
CA ARG A 380 -1.87 -1.02 -22.12
C ARG A 380 -0.82 -0.86 -23.21
N ALA A 381 -0.49 -1.93 -23.92
CA ALA A 381 0.51 -1.92 -24.98
C ALA A 381 -0.01 -1.27 -26.28
N GLU A 382 -1.28 -1.53 -26.63
CA GLU A 382 -1.86 -1.12 -27.92
C GLU A 382 -2.19 0.39 -28.00
N GLY A 383 -2.42 1.06 -26.87
CA GLY A 383 -2.60 2.51 -26.79
C GLY A 383 -3.87 3.11 -27.43
N ARG A 384 -4.61 2.37 -28.27
CA ARG A 384 -5.79 2.84 -29.05
C ARG A 384 -6.84 3.57 -28.23
N ARG A 385 -6.99 3.24 -26.95
CA ARG A 385 -7.94 3.89 -26.03
C ARG A 385 -7.25 4.33 -24.74
N ARG A 386 -7.63 5.50 -24.25
CA ARG A 386 -7.18 6.02 -22.96
C ARG A 386 -7.63 5.07 -21.84
N LEU A 387 -6.67 4.57 -21.05
CA LEU A 387 -6.92 3.65 -19.94
C LEU A 387 -7.98 4.14 -18.94
N LEU A 388 -8.11 5.46 -18.76
CA LEU A 388 -9.13 6.04 -17.88
C LEU A 388 -10.54 5.71 -18.37
N ASP A 389 -10.80 5.84 -19.67
CA ASP A 389 -12.14 5.73 -20.23
C ASP A 389 -12.57 4.25 -20.29
N LEU A 390 -11.64 3.34 -20.57
CA LEU A 390 -11.83 1.89 -20.35
C LEU A 390 -12.23 1.57 -18.90
N VAL A 391 -11.56 2.16 -17.92
CA VAL A 391 -11.86 1.95 -16.48
C VAL A 391 -13.22 2.56 -16.09
N ARG A 392 -13.61 3.70 -16.68
CA ARG A 392 -14.94 4.31 -16.49
C ARG A 392 -16.08 3.44 -17.04
N GLU A 393 -15.83 2.71 -18.12
CA GLU A 393 -16.72 1.66 -18.66
C GLU A 393 -16.61 0.33 -17.90
N LYS A 394 -15.83 0.28 -16.81
CA LYS A 394 -15.55 -0.90 -15.98
C LYS A 394 -14.83 -2.04 -16.72
N LYS A 395 -14.19 -1.76 -17.86
CA LYS A 395 -13.37 -2.72 -18.62
C LYS A 395 -12.03 -2.97 -17.93
N CYS A 396 -11.51 -4.19 -18.05
CA CYS A 396 -10.28 -4.60 -17.38
C CYS A 396 -9.02 -3.97 -18.01
N ILE A 397 -8.14 -3.41 -17.16
CA ILE A 397 -6.79 -2.93 -17.50
C ILE A 397 -5.70 -3.55 -16.58
N CYS A 398 -5.96 -4.68 -15.93
CA CYS A 398 -5.03 -5.27 -14.96
C CYS A 398 -3.83 -5.96 -15.66
N ARG A 399 -2.72 -6.14 -14.94
CA ARG A 399 -1.63 -7.06 -15.33
C ARG A 399 -2.03 -8.52 -15.07
N SER A 400 -1.36 -9.46 -15.72
CA SER A 400 -1.47 -10.92 -15.57
C SER A 400 -1.34 -11.41 -14.12
N VAL A 401 -0.57 -10.71 -13.29
CA VAL A 401 -0.40 -10.96 -11.84
C VAL A 401 -1.65 -10.67 -10.99
N CYS A 402 -2.69 -10.05 -11.56
CA CYS A 402 -3.95 -9.78 -10.87
C CYS A 402 -4.92 -10.98 -10.97
N ASN A 403 -5.60 -11.32 -9.88
CA ASN A 403 -6.56 -12.43 -9.81
C ASN A 403 -7.67 -12.38 -10.88
N CYS A 404 -8.12 -11.19 -11.27
CA CYS A 404 -9.16 -11.06 -12.30
C CYS A 404 -8.63 -11.14 -13.75
N ALA A 405 -7.32 -11.26 -13.97
CA ALA A 405 -6.72 -11.06 -15.29
C ALA A 405 -7.15 -12.13 -16.30
N HIS A 406 -7.19 -13.40 -15.89
CA HIS A 406 -7.69 -14.50 -16.72
C HIS A 406 -9.20 -14.38 -16.94
N GLU A 407 -9.99 -14.23 -15.87
CA GLU A 407 -11.45 -14.15 -15.96
C GLU A 407 -11.95 -13.02 -16.88
N CYS A 408 -11.33 -11.83 -16.81
CA CYS A 408 -11.66 -10.70 -17.67
C CYS A 408 -11.11 -10.82 -19.10
N THR A 409 -10.25 -11.81 -19.37
CA THR A 409 -9.77 -12.14 -20.73
C THR A 409 -10.64 -13.24 -21.35
N GLU A 410 -11.22 -14.13 -20.53
CA GLU A 410 -12.22 -15.10 -20.98
C GLU A 410 -13.58 -14.44 -21.26
N ASP A 411 -14.08 -13.62 -20.33
CA ASP A 411 -15.29 -12.80 -20.50
C ASP A 411 -14.90 -11.31 -20.58
N VAL A 412 -15.06 -10.72 -21.76
CA VAL A 412 -14.69 -9.32 -22.04
C VAL A 412 -15.77 -8.32 -21.65
N GLU A 413 -17.03 -8.77 -21.52
CA GLU A 413 -18.17 -7.94 -21.10
C GLU A 413 -18.30 -7.90 -19.57
N ARG A 414 -17.68 -8.85 -18.87
CA ARG A 414 -17.52 -8.84 -17.41
C ARG A 414 -16.96 -7.52 -16.92
N ARG A 415 -17.77 -6.82 -16.12
CA ARG A 415 -17.35 -5.67 -15.31
C ARG A 415 -16.18 -6.08 -14.41
N CYS A 416 -15.02 -5.47 -14.63
CA CYS A 416 -13.80 -5.78 -13.91
C CYS A 416 -13.95 -5.36 -12.42
N PRO A 417 -13.74 -6.26 -11.44
CA PRO A 417 -13.86 -5.93 -10.01
C PRO A 417 -12.81 -4.90 -9.55
N CYS A 418 -11.74 -4.73 -10.34
CA CYS A 418 -10.66 -3.79 -10.07
C CYS A 418 -10.98 -2.35 -10.53
N SER A 419 -12.09 -2.13 -11.24
CA SER A 419 -12.42 -0.84 -11.85
C SER A 419 -12.60 0.30 -10.84
N GLU A 420 -13.22 0.05 -9.67
CA GLU A 420 -13.38 1.06 -8.61
C GLU A 420 -12.02 1.58 -8.11
N ARG A 421 -11.14 0.70 -7.63
CA ARG A 421 -9.82 1.12 -7.15
C ARG A 421 -8.96 1.78 -8.24
N MET A 422 -9.02 1.28 -9.47
CA MET A 422 -8.27 1.87 -10.59
C MET A 422 -8.79 3.27 -10.90
N LEU A 423 -10.11 3.49 -10.88
CA LEU A 423 -10.68 4.81 -11.12
C LEU A 423 -10.32 5.78 -9.99
N SER A 424 -10.40 5.35 -8.73
CA SER A 424 -9.98 6.14 -7.56
C SER A 424 -8.52 6.60 -7.66
N LEU A 425 -7.59 5.69 -7.92
CA LEU A 425 -6.16 6.02 -8.03
C LEU A 425 -5.85 6.87 -9.27
N MET A 426 -6.49 6.59 -10.41
CA MET A 426 -6.29 7.37 -11.64
C MET A 426 -6.88 8.78 -11.53
N VAL A 427 -8.01 8.97 -10.85
CA VAL A 427 -8.58 10.30 -10.56
C VAL A 427 -7.66 11.06 -9.60
N ALA A 428 -7.25 10.44 -8.48
CA ALA A 428 -6.36 11.08 -7.50
C ALA A 428 -5.01 11.51 -8.09
N LYS A 429 -4.41 10.67 -8.96
CA LYS A 429 -3.17 11.02 -9.67
C LYS A 429 -3.38 12.16 -10.67
N ARG A 430 -4.51 12.21 -11.39
CA ARG A 430 -4.77 13.19 -12.47
C ARG A 430 -5.25 14.58 -12.02
N ARG A 431 -5.81 14.74 -10.81
CA ARG A 431 -6.23 16.08 -10.33
C ARG A 431 -5.03 16.93 -9.90
N ASN A 432 -5.06 18.20 -10.28
CA ASN A 432 -4.00 19.16 -9.94
C ASN A 432 -4.24 19.88 -8.59
N SER A 433 -5.42 19.74 -8.01
CA SER A 433 -5.86 20.44 -6.79
C SER A 433 -6.01 19.50 -5.57
N ILE A 434 -6.31 20.09 -4.41
CA ILE A 434 -7.01 19.38 -3.33
C ILE A 434 -8.33 18.77 -3.87
N GLY A 435 -8.70 17.58 -3.39
CA GLY A 435 -9.94 16.90 -3.74
C GLY A 435 -11.13 17.26 -2.82
N PRO A 436 -12.36 16.88 -3.15
CA PRO A 436 -13.58 17.34 -2.46
C PRO A 436 -13.79 16.80 -1.02
N LEU A 437 -12.90 15.92 -0.54
CA LEU A 437 -12.93 15.38 0.83
C LEU A 437 -11.77 15.98 1.66
N PRO A 438 -11.92 16.14 2.99
CA PRO A 438 -10.82 16.48 3.88
C PRO A 438 -9.66 15.48 3.77
N PHE A 439 -8.44 15.90 4.14
CA PHE A 439 -7.20 15.13 3.89
C PHE A 439 -7.27 13.69 4.40
N GLY A 440 -7.62 13.48 5.67
CA GLY A 440 -7.70 12.17 6.29
C GLY A 440 -8.65 11.17 5.62
N PRO A 441 -9.96 11.47 5.49
CA PRO A 441 -10.92 10.62 4.78
C PRO A 441 -10.53 10.36 3.32
N ARG A 442 -9.90 11.33 2.65
CA ARG A 442 -9.38 11.21 1.29
C ARG A 442 -8.20 10.22 1.22
N CYS A 443 -7.30 10.28 2.19
CA CYS A 443 -6.22 9.31 2.39
C CYS A 443 -6.71 7.92 2.80
N SER A 444 -7.80 7.81 3.58
CA SER A 444 -8.45 6.52 3.87
C SER A 444 -9.03 5.89 2.60
N ALA A 445 -9.61 6.68 1.69
CA ALA A 445 -10.08 6.18 0.39
C ALA A 445 -8.93 5.76 -0.55
N LEU A 446 -7.78 6.43 -0.48
CA LEU A 446 -6.55 5.99 -1.16
C LEU A 446 -6.02 4.68 -0.59
N ALA A 447 -5.92 4.56 0.74
CA ALA A 447 -5.50 3.33 1.41
C ALA A 447 -6.38 2.15 1.03
N LYS A 448 -7.72 2.33 1.01
CA LYS A 448 -8.69 1.32 0.53
C LYS A 448 -8.34 0.87 -0.89
N ALA A 449 -8.14 1.81 -1.81
CA ALA A 449 -7.85 1.49 -3.21
C ALA A 449 -6.47 0.82 -3.41
N ILE A 450 -5.46 1.19 -2.62
CA ILE A 450 -4.10 0.59 -2.66
C ILE A 450 -4.13 -0.82 -2.06
N PHE A 451 -4.71 -1.00 -0.86
CA PHE A 451 -4.85 -2.31 -0.24
C PHE A 451 -5.67 -3.26 -1.13
N GLN A 452 -6.77 -2.79 -1.73
CA GLN A 452 -7.51 -3.56 -2.74
C GLN A 452 -6.67 -3.94 -3.97
N GLY A 453 -5.65 -3.15 -4.32
CA GLY A 453 -4.67 -3.45 -5.36
C GLY A 453 -3.79 -4.64 -4.98
N ILE A 454 -3.09 -4.47 -3.86
CA ILE A 454 -2.21 -5.47 -3.23
C ILE A 454 -2.97 -6.79 -2.99
N ALA A 455 -4.16 -6.73 -2.39
CA ALA A 455 -5.03 -7.86 -2.10
C ALA A 455 -5.55 -8.59 -3.35
N SER A 456 -5.50 -7.96 -4.53
CA SER A 456 -5.91 -8.58 -5.79
C SER A 456 -4.76 -9.21 -6.57
N LEU A 457 -3.53 -9.19 -6.06
CA LEU A 457 -2.43 -9.97 -6.63
C LEU A 457 -2.67 -11.47 -6.38
N ARG A 458 -2.17 -12.30 -7.28
CA ARG A 458 -2.17 -13.77 -7.11
C ARG A 458 -1.22 -14.19 -5.99
N ILE A 459 -1.47 -15.37 -5.42
CA ILE A 459 -0.63 -15.96 -4.37
C ILE A 459 0.78 -16.29 -4.90
N ASP A 460 0.87 -16.64 -6.18
CA ASP A 460 2.12 -16.90 -6.90
C ASP A 460 2.73 -15.64 -7.56
N ALA A 461 2.21 -14.45 -7.27
CA ALA A 461 2.89 -13.20 -7.65
C ALA A 461 4.22 -13.09 -6.88
N GLY A 462 5.32 -12.92 -7.63
CA GLY A 462 6.65 -12.72 -7.04
C GLY A 462 6.74 -11.39 -6.28
N ASP A 463 7.58 -11.38 -5.24
CA ASP A 463 7.62 -10.28 -4.26
C ASP A 463 7.95 -8.91 -4.91
N LEU A 464 8.64 -8.89 -6.05
CA LEU A 464 8.91 -7.68 -6.85
C LEU A 464 7.63 -6.95 -7.32
N GLU A 465 6.57 -7.67 -7.71
CA GLU A 465 5.30 -7.03 -8.11
C GLU A 465 4.48 -6.59 -6.89
N LEU A 466 4.66 -7.25 -5.75
CA LEU A 466 4.08 -6.85 -4.47
C LEU A 466 4.71 -5.53 -3.99
N THR A 467 6.05 -5.44 -3.98
CA THR A 467 6.82 -4.21 -3.78
C THR A 467 6.39 -3.13 -4.77
N GLY A 468 6.30 -3.50 -6.06
CA GLY A 468 5.88 -2.58 -7.10
C GLY A 468 4.50 -1.96 -6.89
N GLU A 469 3.48 -2.70 -6.41
CA GLU A 469 2.18 -2.11 -6.07
C GLU A 469 2.22 -1.26 -4.79
N LEU A 470 3.03 -1.63 -3.79
CA LEU A 470 3.20 -0.81 -2.58
C LEU A 470 3.86 0.54 -2.90
N ASP A 471 4.94 0.54 -3.69
CA ASP A 471 5.63 1.75 -4.15
C ASP A 471 4.72 2.63 -5.02
N ARG A 472 3.94 2.01 -5.93
CA ARG A 472 2.90 2.73 -6.69
C ARG A 472 1.88 3.40 -5.77
N GLY A 473 1.58 2.79 -4.61
CA GLY A 473 0.71 3.35 -3.58
C GLY A 473 1.34 4.49 -2.80
N THR A 474 2.56 4.32 -2.27
CA THR A 474 3.26 5.35 -1.48
C THR A 474 3.58 6.60 -2.31
N MET A 475 3.92 6.45 -3.60
CA MET A 475 4.06 7.58 -4.53
C MET A 475 2.76 8.40 -4.68
N ILE A 476 1.58 7.75 -4.65
CA ILE A 476 0.29 8.44 -4.72
C ILE A 476 0.00 9.18 -3.40
N PHE A 477 0.42 8.65 -2.26
CA PHE A 477 0.36 9.36 -0.97
C PHE A 477 1.29 10.59 -0.94
N ALA A 478 2.54 10.48 -1.38
CA ALA A 478 3.47 11.60 -1.42
C ALA A 478 2.95 12.74 -2.33
N GLU A 479 2.44 12.40 -3.51
CA GLU A 479 1.79 13.33 -4.44
C GLU A 479 0.51 13.95 -3.86
N GLU A 480 -0.19 13.25 -2.95
CA GLU A 480 -1.36 13.76 -2.25
C GLU A 480 -1.02 14.78 -1.15
N ILE A 481 -0.01 14.45 -0.35
CA ILE A 481 0.55 15.34 0.70
C ILE A 481 1.06 16.62 0.05
N ARG A 482 1.81 16.50 -1.06
CA ARG A 482 2.32 17.64 -1.83
C ARG A 482 1.20 18.59 -2.25
N LYS A 483 0.07 18.08 -2.78
CA LYS A 483 -1.11 18.89 -3.16
C LYS A 483 -1.74 19.60 -1.96
N GLN A 484 -1.83 18.92 -0.81
CA GLN A 484 -2.36 19.50 0.42
C GLN A 484 -1.47 20.65 0.93
N ARG A 485 -0.14 20.45 0.94
CA ARG A 485 0.84 21.45 1.40
C ARG A 485 0.92 22.67 0.48
N SER A 486 1.04 22.48 -0.84
CA SER A 486 1.13 23.60 -1.78
C SER A 486 -0.06 24.57 -1.67
N ALA A 487 -1.28 24.04 -1.51
CA ALA A 487 -2.48 24.88 -1.35
C ALA A 487 -2.56 25.55 0.02
N GLY A 488 -2.13 24.90 1.11
CA GLY A 488 -2.02 25.52 2.43
C GLY A 488 -1.04 26.70 2.45
N ILE A 489 0.09 26.57 1.74
CA ILE A 489 1.04 27.68 1.53
C ILE A 489 0.39 28.84 0.75
N THR A 490 -0.41 28.55 -0.29
CA THR A 490 -1.14 29.61 -1.02
C THR A 490 -2.18 30.32 -0.16
N GLN A 491 -2.83 29.62 0.78
CA GLN A 491 -3.81 30.22 1.69
C GLN A 491 -3.13 31.11 2.75
N ASN A 492 -2.05 30.62 3.38
CA ASN A 492 -1.33 31.37 4.42
C ASN A 492 -0.49 32.52 3.83
N GLY A 493 -0.02 32.39 2.58
CA GLY A 493 0.71 33.45 1.86
C GLY A 493 -0.15 34.62 1.38
N CYS A 494 -1.48 34.58 1.57
CA CYS A 494 -2.41 35.65 1.21
C CYS A 494 -2.82 36.52 2.43
N LEU A 495 -2.09 36.41 3.55
CA LEU A 495 -2.30 37.13 4.81
C LEU A 495 -1.00 37.77 5.33
N ARG A 496 -0.22 38.37 4.40
CA ARG A 496 0.91 39.27 4.68
C ARG A 496 0.72 40.56 3.88
#